data_AF-A0A5C3LQT1-F1
#
_entry.id   AF-A0A5C3LQT1-F1
#
_cell.length_a   1.000
_cell.length_b   1.000
_cell.length_c   1.000
_cell.angle_alpha   90.00
_cell.angle_beta   90.00
_cell.angle_gamma   90.00
#
_symmetry.space_group_name_H-M   'P 1'
#
loop_
_entity.id
_entity.type
_entity.pdbx_description
1 polymer ?
#
loop_
_entity_poly.entity_id
_entity_poly.type
_entity_poly.pdbx_seq_one_letter_code
_entity_poly.pdbx_strand_id
1 'polypeptide(L)'
;MSSSMNNILAMPQTEKARRIVMAKGIFDVFLSLSLIFFPSLLYDGPVPATISQVTGLPKPSWEADPGAAYGLASLIMGAAFCGITAGQSWSPDAHKALATLNGVFALTGLIGCILSPQKFGSSFLLLASAQDVFWFSAIVKAGGYGVLDTLGLAGKRAGSAPASRVVAGDHSMKGGM
;
A
#
# COMPACT_ATOMS: atom_id res chain seq x y z
N MET A 1 7.11 7.17 -38.33
CA MET A 1 5.91 6.70 -37.62
C MET A 1 6.08 5.27 -37.08
N SER A 2 7.22 4.91 -36.45
CA SER A 2 7.50 3.51 -36.04
C SER A 2 8.10 3.39 -34.63
N SER A 3 7.74 4.30 -33.72
CA SER A 3 8.18 4.27 -32.31
C SER A 3 7.07 3.87 -31.33
N SER A 4 5.85 3.60 -31.82
CA SER A 4 4.68 3.36 -30.96
C SER A 4 4.41 1.89 -30.61
N MET A 5 5.06 0.92 -31.30
CA MET A 5 4.74 -0.52 -31.13
C MET A 5 5.63 -1.28 -30.13
N ASN A 6 6.73 -0.70 -29.61
CA ASN A 6 7.64 -1.40 -28.70
C ASN A 6 7.28 -1.32 -27.21
N ASN A 7 6.17 -0.66 -26.83
CA ASN A 7 5.76 -0.50 -25.43
C ASN A 7 4.82 -1.60 -24.88
N ILE A 8 4.51 -2.64 -25.66
CA ILE A 8 3.53 -3.67 -25.28
C ILE A 8 4.10 -4.70 -24.27
N LEU A 9 5.43 -4.77 -24.07
CA LEU A 9 6.06 -5.83 -23.28
C LEU A 9 6.29 -5.53 -21.78
N ALA A 10 5.99 -4.32 -21.29
CA ALA A 10 6.09 -3.97 -19.86
C ALA A 10 4.77 -4.11 -19.07
N MET A 11 3.68 -4.55 -19.72
CA MET A 11 2.32 -4.56 -19.17
C MET A 11 2.02 -5.52 -17.97
N PRO A 12 2.76 -6.61 -17.67
CA PRO A 12 2.32 -7.56 -16.65
C PRO A 12 2.38 -7.05 -15.19
N GLN A 13 3.36 -6.21 -14.85
CA GLN A 13 3.61 -5.80 -13.46
C GLN A 13 2.67 -4.67 -13.03
N THR A 14 2.44 -3.70 -13.92
CA THR A 14 1.50 -2.60 -13.66
C THR A 14 0.08 -3.10 -13.41
N GLU A 15 -0.37 -4.12 -14.16
CA GLU A 15 -1.69 -4.73 -13.96
C GLU A 15 -1.82 -5.43 -12.61
N LYS A 16 -0.76 -6.14 -12.15
CA LYS A 16 -0.76 -6.78 -10.83
C LYS A 16 -0.82 -5.77 -9.70
N ALA A 17 0.00 -4.72 -9.77
CA ALA A 17 -0.01 -3.63 -8.80
C ALA A 17 -1.40 -2.96 -8.75
N ARG A 18 -1.99 -2.68 -9.91
CA ARG A 18 -3.32 -2.09 -10.03
C ARG A 18 -4.40 -2.90 -9.29
N ARG A 19 -4.44 -4.21 -9.51
CA ARG A 19 -5.39 -5.12 -8.83
C ARG A 19 -5.20 -5.13 -7.32
N ILE A 20 -3.96 -5.11 -6.84
CA ILE A 20 -3.65 -5.09 -5.40
C ILE A 20 -4.05 -3.75 -4.77
N VAL A 21 -3.74 -2.63 -5.44
CA VAL A 21 -4.13 -1.29 -4.98
C VAL A 21 -5.66 -1.15 -4.92
N MET A 22 -6.36 -1.67 -5.93
CA MET A 22 -7.83 -1.75 -5.93
C MET A 22 -8.36 -2.61 -4.77
N ALA A 23 -7.80 -3.81 -4.58
CA ALA A 23 -8.20 -4.71 -3.49
C ALA A 23 -7.97 -4.09 -2.12
N LYS A 24 -6.85 -3.39 -1.91
CA LYS A 24 -6.57 -2.60 -0.72
C LYS A 24 -7.62 -1.53 -0.50
N GLY A 25 -7.94 -0.75 -1.54
CA GLY A 25 -8.96 0.29 -1.45
C GLY A 25 -10.32 -0.27 -1.01
N ILE A 26 -10.76 -1.38 -1.62
CA ILE A 26 -12.00 -2.07 -1.24
C ILE A 26 -11.93 -2.58 0.21
N PHE A 27 -10.81 -3.20 0.60
CA PHE A 27 -10.60 -3.69 1.95
C PHE A 27 -10.74 -2.56 2.99
N ASP A 28 -10.13 -1.40 2.74
CA ASP A 28 -10.20 -0.26 3.64
C ASP A 28 -11.62 0.34 3.74
N VAL A 29 -12.43 0.27 2.68
CA VAL A 29 -13.86 0.62 2.78
C VAL A 29 -14.53 -0.28 3.80
N PHE A 30 -14.36 -1.60 3.69
CA PHE A 30 -14.95 -2.54 4.64
C PHE A 30 -14.42 -2.34 6.06
N LEU A 31 -13.12 -2.09 6.22
CA LEU A 31 -12.51 -1.83 7.52
C LEU A 31 -13.08 -0.55 8.16
N SER A 32 -13.16 0.53 7.40
CA SER A 32 -13.72 1.80 7.86
C SER A 32 -15.20 1.68 8.25
N LEU A 33 -16.02 1.03 7.42
CA LEU A 33 -17.42 0.77 7.75
C LEU A 33 -17.55 -0.12 9.00
N SER A 34 -16.66 -1.09 9.15
CA SER A 34 -16.63 -1.94 10.35
C SER A 34 -16.29 -1.15 11.61
N LEU A 35 -15.41 -0.15 11.53
CA LEU A 35 -15.14 0.76 12.66
C LEU A 35 -16.35 1.63 13.03
N ILE A 36 -17.18 1.99 12.07
CA ILE A 36 -18.38 2.83 12.30
C ILE A 36 -19.53 1.99 12.85
N PHE A 37 -19.83 0.85 12.22
CA PHE A 37 -21.02 0.06 12.53
C PHE A 37 -20.77 -1.04 13.57
N PHE A 38 -19.53 -1.52 13.68
CA PHE A 38 -19.16 -2.64 14.57
C PHE A 38 -17.84 -2.37 15.30
N PRO A 39 -17.65 -1.21 15.96
CA PRO A 39 -16.38 -0.86 16.60
C PRO A 39 -15.95 -1.88 17.66
N SER A 40 -16.92 -2.50 18.37
CA SER A 40 -16.66 -3.53 19.37
C SER A 40 -15.87 -4.73 18.82
N LEU A 41 -16.04 -5.09 17.54
CA LEU A 41 -15.32 -6.20 16.93
C LEU A 41 -13.81 -5.91 16.81
N LEU A 42 -13.46 -4.66 16.53
CA LEU A 42 -12.08 -4.24 16.23
C LEU A 42 -11.34 -3.68 17.45
N TYR A 43 -12.06 -3.14 18.43
CA TYR A 43 -11.48 -2.63 19.68
C TYR A 43 -11.53 -3.66 20.80
N ASP A 44 -12.68 -4.31 21.00
CA ASP A 44 -12.93 -5.22 22.11
C ASP A 44 -12.92 -6.70 21.71
N GLY A 45 -12.67 -7.00 20.43
CA GLY A 45 -12.67 -8.35 19.91
C GLY A 45 -11.56 -9.25 20.47
N PRO A 46 -11.66 -10.57 20.21
CA PRO A 46 -10.69 -11.55 20.68
C PRO A 46 -9.29 -11.29 20.11
N VAL A 47 -9.19 -10.80 18.87
CA VAL A 47 -7.89 -10.56 18.20
C VAL A 47 -7.09 -9.44 18.88
N PRO A 48 -7.64 -8.21 19.07
CA PRO A 48 -6.97 -7.18 19.87
C PRO A 48 -6.66 -7.61 21.30
N ALA A 49 -7.51 -8.42 21.92
CA ALA A 49 -7.30 -8.93 23.27
C ALA A 49 -6.10 -9.89 23.34
N THR A 50 -6.03 -10.88 22.43
CA THR A 50 -4.89 -11.79 22.33
C THR A 50 -3.59 -11.04 22.04
N ILE A 51 -3.61 -10.04 21.14
CA ILE A 51 -2.41 -9.25 20.86
C ILE A 51 -1.99 -8.40 22.06
N SER A 52 -2.95 -7.82 22.77
CA SER A 52 -2.67 -7.09 24.02
C SER A 52 -2.00 -8.01 25.04
N GLN A 53 -2.50 -9.24 25.22
CA GLN A 53 -1.91 -10.22 26.13
C GLN A 53 -0.48 -10.63 25.73
N VAL A 54 -0.23 -10.82 24.43
CA VAL A 54 1.09 -11.25 23.93
C VAL A 54 2.12 -10.11 23.95
N THR A 55 1.70 -8.89 23.64
CA THR A 55 2.62 -7.75 23.43
C THR A 55 2.71 -6.81 24.63
N GLY A 56 1.78 -6.90 25.59
CA GLY A 56 1.65 -5.94 26.69
C GLY A 56 1.14 -4.56 26.27
N LEU A 57 0.75 -4.39 25.00
CA LEU A 57 0.14 -3.15 24.51
C LEU A 57 -1.26 -2.98 25.09
N PRO A 58 -1.68 -1.73 25.39
CA PRO A 58 -3.03 -1.47 25.90
C PRO A 58 -4.08 -1.90 24.87
N LYS A 59 -5.15 -2.53 25.36
CA LYS A 59 -6.34 -2.81 24.56
C LYS A 59 -7.17 -1.52 24.48
N PRO A 60 -7.37 -0.94 23.30
CA PRO A 60 -8.16 0.28 23.18
C PRO A 60 -9.64 -0.04 23.39
N SER A 61 -10.38 0.89 23.99
CA SER A 61 -11.84 0.81 24.16
C SER A 61 -12.49 1.90 23.31
N TRP A 62 -13.42 1.52 22.43
CA TRP A 62 -14.14 2.48 21.59
C TRP A 62 -15.11 3.34 22.41
N GLU A 63 -15.57 2.85 23.57
CA GLU A 63 -16.44 3.61 24.47
C GLU A 63 -15.69 4.73 25.20
N ALA A 64 -14.39 4.52 25.46
CA ALA A 64 -13.56 5.50 26.15
C ALA A 64 -13.17 6.70 25.27
N ASP A 65 -13.06 6.49 23.94
CA ASP A 65 -12.74 7.55 22.98
C ASP A 65 -13.41 7.30 21.61
N PRO A 66 -14.72 7.56 21.51
CA PRO A 66 -15.44 7.41 20.25
C PRO A 66 -14.96 8.41 19.18
N GLY A 67 -14.45 9.57 19.59
CA GLY A 67 -13.93 10.59 18.68
C GLY A 67 -12.72 10.10 17.89
N ALA A 68 -11.77 9.47 18.56
CA ALA A 68 -10.62 8.85 17.90
C ALA A 68 -11.03 7.72 16.94
N ALA A 69 -12.03 6.89 17.31
CA ALA A 69 -12.53 5.83 16.46
C ALA A 69 -13.14 6.37 15.15
N TYR A 70 -13.99 7.40 15.23
CA TYR A 70 -14.56 8.06 14.05
C TYR A 70 -13.50 8.78 13.20
N GLY A 71 -12.54 9.44 13.85
CA GLY A 71 -11.41 10.08 13.15
C GLY A 71 -10.59 9.07 12.35
N LEU A 72 -10.29 7.93 12.96
CA LEU A 72 -9.54 6.85 12.31
C LEU A 72 -10.35 6.19 11.17
N ALA A 73 -11.64 5.93 11.38
CA ALA A 73 -12.51 5.43 10.34
C ALA A 73 -12.56 6.38 9.12
N SER A 74 -12.62 7.69 9.37
CA SER A 74 -12.63 8.72 8.33
C SER A 74 -11.30 8.75 7.55
N LEU A 75 -10.17 8.65 8.25
CA LEU A 75 -8.84 8.56 7.64
C LEU A 75 -8.72 7.31 6.73
N ILE A 76 -9.14 6.15 7.24
CA ILE A 76 -9.12 4.88 6.50
C ILE A 76 -10.05 4.97 5.28
N MET A 77 -11.23 5.57 5.41
CA MET A 77 -12.14 5.79 4.28
C MET A 77 -11.52 6.66 3.19
N GLY A 78 -10.82 7.74 3.58
CA GLY A 78 -10.07 8.57 2.63
C GLY A 78 -9.00 7.77 1.90
N ALA A 79 -8.21 6.98 2.63
CA ALA A 79 -7.20 6.08 2.05
C ALA A 79 -7.82 4.99 1.16
N ALA A 80 -9.05 4.56 1.46
CA ALA A 80 -9.82 3.61 0.67
C ALA A 80 -10.16 4.18 -0.71
N PHE A 81 -10.72 5.39 -0.77
CA PHE A 81 -11.04 6.07 -2.02
C PHE A 81 -9.79 6.42 -2.83
N CYS A 82 -8.70 6.82 -2.17
CA CYS A 82 -7.40 6.97 -2.84
C CYS A 82 -6.94 5.64 -3.47
N GLY A 83 -7.10 4.52 -2.75
CA GLY A 83 -6.79 3.18 -3.25
C GLY A 83 -7.62 2.79 -4.48
N ILE A 84 -8.94 2.98 -4.42
CA ILE A 84 -9.84 2.68 -5.54
C ILE A 84 -9.47 3.52 -6.76
N THR A 85 -9.28 4.83 -6.57
CA THR A 85 -8.93 5.76 -7.65
C THR A 85 -7.57 5.42 -8.27
N ALA A 86 -6.56 5.16 -7.44
CA ALA A 86 -5.25 4.74 -7.92
C ALA A 86 -5.30 3.38 -8.62
N GLY A 87 -6.12 2.44 -8.13
CA GLY A 87 -6.36 1.14 -8.75
C GLY A 87 -7.12 1.20 -10.08
N GLN A 88 -7.67 2.35 -10.48
CA GLN A 88 -8.18 2.58 -11.83
C GLN A 88 -7.13 3.17 -12.77
N SER A 89 -6.04 3.71 -12.22
CA SER A 89 -4.96 4.32 -12.99
C SER A 89 -4.03 3.29 -13.61
N TRP A 90 -3.47 3.62 -14.76
CA TRP A 90 -2.36 2.89 -15.36
C TRP A 90 -1.00 3.48 -14.97
N SER A 91 -0.98 4.59 -14.23
CA SER A 91 0.25 5.26 -13.81
C SER A 91 0.93 4.52 -12.67
N PRO A 92 2.18 4.07 -12.82
CA PRO A 92 2.95 3.47 -11.73
C PRO A 92 3.10 4.40 -10.53
N ASP A 93 3.16 5.71 -10.76
CA ASP A 93 3.36 6.69 -9.68
C ASP A 93 2.13 6.80 -8.78
N ALA A 94 0.92 6.57 -9.30
CA ALA A 94 -0.28 6.46 -8.48
C ALA A 94 -0.18 5.27 -7.51
N HIS A 95 0.28 4.11 -8.00
CA HIS A 95 0.47 2.93 -7.15
C HIS A 95 1.58 3.12 -6.12
N LYS A 96 2.70 3.74 -6.52
CA LYS A 96 3.81 4.08 -5.61
C LYS A 96 3.37 5.04 -4.51
N ALA A 97 2.55 6.05 -4.84
CA ALA A 97 2.01 6.98 -3.84
C ALA A 97 1.16 6.24 -2.79
N LEU A 98 0.32 5.30 -3.21
CA LEU A 98 -0.46 4.46 -2.29
C LEU A 98 0.42 3.52 -1.47
N ALA A 99 1.46 2.93 -2.07
CA ALA A 99 2.45 2.17 -1.31
C ALA A 99 3.08 3.05 -0.22
N THR A 100 3.58 4.23 -0.58
CA THR A 100 4.20 5.16 0.36
C THR A 100 3.26 5.59 1.46
N LEU A 101 1.98 5.86 1.16
CA LEU A 101 0.98 6.18 2.18
C LEU A 101 0.88 5.07 3.23
N ASN A 102 0.76 3.80 2.79
CA ASN A 102 0.74 2.65 3.70
C ASN A 102 2.08 2.48 4.44
N GLY A 103 3.21 2.67 3.76
CA GLY A 103 4.53 2.61 4.39
C GLY A 103 4.68 3.64 5.52
N VAL A 104 4.15 4.86 5.34
CA VAL A 104 4.13 5.89 6.37
C VAL A 104 3.21 5.51 7.52
N PHE A 105 1.99 5.03 7.27
CA PHE A 105 1.09 4.59 8.34
C PHE A 105 1.67 3.42 9.15
N ALA A 106 2.23 2.42 8.46
CA ALA A 106 2.95 1.31 9.07
C ALA A 106 4.09 1.80 9.96
N LEU A 107 4.98 2.64 9.43
CA LEU A 107 6.13 3.14 10.15
C LEU A 107 5.71 3.93 11.39
N THR A 108 4.78 4.87 11.22
CA THR A 108 4.36 5.78 12.30
C THR A 108 3.67 5.00 13.43
N GLY A 109 2.79 4.06 13.09
CA GLY A 109 2.10 3.26 14.10
C GLY A 109 3.01 2.24 14.79
N LEU A 110 3.95 1.61 14.08
CA LEU A 110 4.98 0.76 14.69
C LEU A 110 5.89 1.53 15.63
N ILE A 111 6.35 2.72 15.23
CA ILE A 111 7.14 3.61 16.10
C ILE A 111 6.34 3.97 17.36
N GLY A 112 5.05 4.31 17.22
CA GLY A 112 4.17 4.59 18.35
C GLY A 112 4.07 3.41 19.32
N CYS A 113 3.93 2.19 18.78
CA CYS A 113 3.87 0.96 19.57
C CYS A 113 5.20 0.64 20.28
N ILE A 114 6.35 0.95 19.66
CA ILE A 114 7.67 0.62 20.22
C ILE A 114 8.16 1.69 21.20
N LEU A 115 8.13 2.96 20.81
CA LEU A 115 8.74 4.05 21.59
C LEU A 115 7.84 4.55 22.72
N SER A 116 6.53 4.37 22.61
CA SER A 116 5.57 4.88 23.60
C SER A 116 4.32 3.99 23.69
N PRO A 117 4.51 2.70 24.02
CA PRO A 117 3.45 1.69 23.98
C PRO A 117 2.20 2.06 24.80
N GLN A 118 2.37 2.78 25.91
CA GLN A 118 1.28 3.14 26.83
C GLN A 118 0.60 4.47 26.49
N LYS A 119 1.22 5.31 25.66
CA LYS A 119 0.70 6.65 25.32
C LYS A 119 0.15 6.72 23.90
N PHE A 120 0.86 6.09 22.96
CA PHE A 120 0.53 6.14 21.52
C PHE A 120 0.30 4.74 20.94
N GLY A 121 0.81 3.69 21.59
CA GLY A 121 0.59 2.31 21.16
C GLY A 121 -0.79 1.77 21.56
N SER A 122 -1.27 0.80 20.79
CA SER A 122 -2.39 -0.05 21.18
C SER A 122 -2.34 -1.36 20.39
N SER A 123 -2.99 -2.42 20.87
CA SER A 123 -3.04 -3.68 20.13
C SER A 123 -3.74 -3.53 18.78
N PHE A 124 -4.74 -2.66 18.67
CA PHE A 124 -5.39 -2.30 17.41
C PHE A 124 -4.45 -1.54 16.46
N LEU A 125 -3.70 -0.55 16.98
CA LEU A 125 -2.75 0.20 16.16
C LEU A 125 -1.65 -0.72 15.60
N LEU A 126 -1.15 -1.66 16.40
CA LEU A 126 -0.18 -2.65 15.93
C LEU A 126 -0.75 -3.50 14.78
N LEU A 127 -2.00 -3.95 14.89
CA LEU A 127 -2.69 -4.69 13.83
C LEU A 127 -2.84 -3.86 12.55
N ALA A 128 -3.30 -2.62 12.69
CA ALA A 128 -3.46 -1.70 11.57
C ALA A 128 -2.11 -1.44 10.86
N SER A 129 -1.05 -1.19 11.63
CA SER A 129 0.28 -1.01 11.06
C SER A 129 0.83 -2.27 10.40
N ALA A 130 0.60 -3.45 10.97
CA ALA A 130 1.01 -4.71 10.36
C ALA A 130 0.29 -4.97 9.03
N GLN A 131 -1.01 -4.65 8.96
CA GLN A 131 -1.78 -4.67 7.72
C GLN A 131 -1.18 -3.71 6.67
N ASP A 132 -0.80 -2.51 7.07
CA ASP A 132 -0.18 -1.55 6.16
C ASP A 132 1.20 -2.01 5.66
N VAL A 133 2.00 -2.68 6.50
CA VAL A 133 3.25 -3.34 6.06
C VAL A 133 2.97 -4.38 4.98
N PHE A 134 1.94 -5.21 5.19
CA PHE A 134 1.54 -6.21 4.21
C PHE A 134 1.16 -5.58 2.87
N TRP A 135 0.28 -4.58 2.87
CA TRP A 135 -0.16 -3.91 1.64
C TRP A 135 0.97 -3.15 0.96
N PHE A 136 1.81 -2.43 1.71
CA PHE A 136 3.02 -1.79 1.18
C PHE A 136 3.89 -2.81 0.43
N SER A 137 4.22 -3.92 1.10
CA SER A 137 5.07 -4.97 0.55
C SER A 137 4.44 -5.62 -0.69
N ALA A 138 3.13 -5.86 -0.67
CA ALA A 138 2.39 -6.43 -1.79
C ALA A 138 2.41 -5.52 -3.03
N ILE A 139 2.17 -4.22 -2.85
CA ILE A 139 2.18 -3.24 -3.95
C ILE A 139 3.60 -3.10 -4.54
N VAL A 140 4.61 -2.94 -3.69
CA VAL A 140 6.02 -2.83 -4.10
C VAL A 140 6.44 -4.06 -4.92
N LYS A 141 6.16 -5.26 -4.39
CA LYS A 141 6.53 -6.52 -5.04
C LYS A 141 5.78 -6.73 -6.36
N ALA A 142 4.50 -6.41 -6.42
CA ALA A 142 3.70 -6.59 -7.62
C ALA A 142 4.05 -5.61 -8.73
N GLY A 143 4.36 -4.37 -8.36
CA GLY A 143 4.81 -3.33 -9.28
C GLY A 143 6.26 -3.47 -9.72
N GLY A 144 7.06 -4.30 -9.06
CA GLY A 144 8.49 -4.39 -9.30
C GLY A 144 9.24 -3.12 -8.92
N TYR A 145 8.73 -2.37 -7.94
CA TYR A 145 9.32 -1.11 -7.48
C TYR A 145 10.42 -1.38 -6.45
N GLY A 146 11.43 -0.52 -6.40
CA GLY A 146 12.29 -0.41 -5.22
C GLY A 146 11.57 0.35 -4.10
N VAL A 147 11.91 0.05 -2.84
CA VAL A 147 11.40 0.79 -1.67
C VAL A 147 11.75 2.28 -1.75
N LEU A 148 12.93 2.63 -2.28
CA LEU A 148 13.31 4.03 -2.48
C LEU A 148 12.54 4.68 -3.64
N ASP A 149 12.14 3.90 -4.65
CA ASP A 149 11.33 4.40 -5.77
C ASP A 149 9.94 4.82 -5.28
N THR A 150 9.34 4.07 -4.34
CA THR A 150 8.04 4.44 -3.78
C THR A 150 8.12 5.76 -3.02
N LEU A 151 9.22 5.98 -2.29
CA LEU A 151 9.45 7.21 -1.53
C LEU A 151 9.85 8.42 -2.41
N GLY A 152 10.01 8.24 -3.72
CA GLY A 152 10.53 9.29 -4.62
C GLY A 152 12.00 9.63 -4.35
N LEU A 153 12.71 8.80 -3.58
CA LEU A 153 14.10 8.98 -3.16
C LEU A 153 15.08 8.18 -4.01
N ALA A 154 14.59 7.33 -4.91
CA ALA A 154 15.42 6.82 -5.97
C ALA A 154 15.90 8.01 -6.80
N GLY A 155 17.11 8.47 -6.48
CA GLY A 155 17.76 9.54 -7.23
C GLY A 155 17.61 9.17 -8.70
N LYS A 156 17.08 10.10 -9.49
CA LYS A 156 17.13 9.98 -10.95
C LYS A 156 18.55 9.55 -11.24
N ARG A 157 18.77 8.28 -11.60
CA ARG A 157 20.03 7.88 -12.19
C ARG A 157 20.06 8.68 -13.47
N ALA A 158 20.73 9.83 -13.41
CA ALA A 158 20.99 10.69 -14.53
C ALA A 158 21.80 9.84 -15.51
N GLY A 159 21.11 9.13 -16.40
CA GLY A 159 21.76 8.25 -17.38
C GLY A 159 21.16 6.86 -17.57
N SER A 160 20.33 6.32 -16.67
CA SER A 160 19.63 5.06 -17.02
C SER A 160 18.36 5.40 -17.78
N ALA A 161 18.53 5.57 -19.10
CA ALA A 161 17.45 5.31 -20.04
C ALA A 161 16.72 4.04 -19.61
N PRO A 162 15.38 3.97 -19.75
CA PRO A 162 14.67 2.72 -19.51
C PRO A 162 15.42 1.64 -20.28
N ALA A 163 15.68 0.51 -19.63
CA ALA A 163 16.24 -0.67 -20.28
C ALA A 163 15.22 -1.13 -21.34
N SER A 164 15.15 -0.40 -22.45
CA SER A 164 14.76 -0.93 -23.72
C SER A 164 15.74 -2.07 -23.91
N ARG A 165 15.22 -3.28 -23.73
CA ARG A 165 15.80 -4.47 -24.31
C ARG A 165 16.12 -4.07 -25.75
N VAL A 166 17.41 -3.85 -26.03
CA VAL A 166 17.91 -3.82 -27.40
C VAL A 166 17.64 -5.23 -27.89
N VAL A 167 16.45 -5.41 -28.46
CA VAL A 167 16.20 -6.54 -29.35
C VAL A 167 17.18 -6.29 -30.47
N ALA A 168 18.27 -7.04 -30.48
CA ALA A 168 19.14 -7.17 -31.63
C ALA A 168 18.23 -7.62 -32.78
N GLY A 169 17.76 -6.65 -33.55
CA GLY A 169 17.08 -6.89 -34.81
C GLY A 169 18.15 -7.43 -35.74
N ASP A 170 18.20 -8.75 -35.84
CA ASP A 170 18.92 -9.43 -36.91
C ASP A 170 18.26 -9.01 -38.22
N HIS A 171 18.83 -7.99 -38.86
CA HIS A 171 18.50 -7.57 -40.21
C HIS A 171 18.98 -8.65 -41.18
N SER A 172 18.19 -9.72 -41.34
CA SER A 172 18.33 -10.63 -42.46
C SER A 172 17.68 -9.98 -43.69
N MET A 173 18.46 -9.20 -44.44
CA MET A 173 18.12 -8.85 -45.82
C MET A 173 18.24 -10.11 -46.68
N LYS A 174 17.12 -10.81 -46.87
CA LYS A 174 16.98 -11.68 -48.05
C LYS A 174 16.54 -10.80 -49.21
N GLY A 175 17.53 -10.39 -50.00
CA GLY A 175 17.30 -10.04 -51.40
C GLY A 175 16.76 -11.25 -52.15
N GLY A 176 15.68 -11.06 -52.89
CA GLY A 176 15.11 -12.01 -53.83
C GLY A 176 14.58 -11.22 -55.01
N MET A 177 15.08 -11.60 -56.19
CA MET A 177 15.00 -10.94 -57.50
C MET A 177 13.58 -10.78 -58.05
#